data_AF-A0A9P1A8S0-F1
#
_entry.id   AF-A0A9P1A8S0-F1
#
_cell.length_a   1.000
_cell.length_b   1.000
_cell.length_c   1.000
_cell.angle_alpha   90.00
_cell.angle_beta   90.00
_cell.angle_gamma   90.00
#
_symmetry.space_group_name_H-M   'P 1'
#
loop_
_entity.id
_entity.type
_entity.pdbx_description
1 polymer ?
#
loop_
_entity_poly.entity_id
_entity_poly.type
_entity_poly.pdbx_seq_one_letter_code
_entity_poly.pdbx_strand_id
1 'polypeptide(L)'
;MNTVESTAPKGAPPKRRRSGNSDDIVKRAKPETSNEFEDLMKKTMLSNGQKIGAFVGHKTNIEVLVAVFSRETSLLGNPTYNEELHRYSTSILANCCFTDRTPHTGMQIKKAQRVFLDLAVRICESSTTNMDIRVSMCRLIGNLCQNKELVTSWLSRNTILFDRIALLLESSIENIVTQCLRIFLYLANHSFTRVSLFSLIYIYLLTKMRNVKTGC
;
A
#
# COMPACT_ATOMS: atom_id res chain seq x y z
N MET A 1 26.16 33.34 -55.22
CA MET A 1 27.19 34.00 -54.39
C MET A 1 26.77 33.90 -52.93
N ASN A 2 27.61 33.22 -52.14
CA ASN A 2 27.79 33.30 -50.68
C ASN A 2 27.82 34.77 -50.20
N THR A 3 27.61 35.21 -48.95
CA THR A 3 27.36 34.74 -47.57
C THR A 3 27.17 36.07 -46.77
N VAL A 4 26.51 36.17 -45.61
CA VAL A 4 27.07 36.05 -44.24
C VAL A 4 25.95 36.59 -43.30
N GLU A 5 25.34 35.73 -42.48
CA GLU A 5 25.45 35.60 -41.00
C GLU A 5 24.97 36.77 -40.11
N SER A 6 24.06 36.42 -39.20
CA SER A 6 24.05 36.93 -37.82
C SER A 6 23.46 35.84 -36.92
N THR A 7 24.22 35.45 -35.90
CA THR A 7 24.01 34.31 -35.01
C THR A 7 23.77 34.73 -33.55
N ALA A 8 22.93 33.91 -32.88
CA ALA A 8 22.85 33.61 -31.43
C ALA A 8 22.07 34.55 -30.47
N PRO A 9 21.58 34.08 -29.29
CA PRO A 9 21.58 32.73 -28.72
C PRO A 9 20.20 32.16 -28.27
N LYS A 10 20.21 30.85 -27.98
CA LYS A 10 19.11 30.02 -27.44
C LYS A 10 18.68 30.44 -26.03
N GLY A 11 17.41 30.84 -25.87
CA GLY A 11 16.73 30.92 -24.58
C GLY A 11 15.98 29.62 -24.25
N ALA A 12 16.15 29.13 -23.02
CA ALA A 12 15.56 27.88 -22.51
C ALA A 12 14.02 27.81 -22.64
N PRO A 13 13.43 26.60 -22.74
CA PRO A 13 11.97 26.46 -22.82
C PRO A 13 11.32 26.86 -21.49
N PRO A 14 10.12 27.47 -21.50
CA PRO A 14 9.46 27.94 -20.29
C PRO A 14 9.09 26.75 -19.39
N LYS A 15 9.46 26.85 -18.10
CA LYS A 15 8.99 25.95 -17.02
C LYS A 15 7.46 25.95 -17.01
N ARG A 16 6.84 24.91 -17.58
CA ARG A 16 5.45 24.56 -17.31
C ARG A 16 5.33 24.22 -15.82
N ARG A 17 4.84 25.17 -15.03
CA ARG A 17 4.27 24.92 -13.70
C ARG A 17 3.23 23.79 -13.87
N ARG A 18 3.49 22.63 -13.27
CA ARG A 18 2.47 21.60 -13.06
C ARG A 18 1.49 22.14 -12.02
N SER A 19 0.42 22.79 -12.46
CA SER A 19 -0.82 22.81 -11.70
C SER A 19 -1.49 21.46 -11.94
N GLY A 20 -1.15 20.49 -11.09
CA GLY A 20 -1.94 19.26 -11.00
C GLY A 20 -3.27 19.62 -10.39
N ASN A 21 -4.30 19.81 -11.23
CA ASN A 21 -5.67 19.90 -10.76
C ASN A 21 -6.02 18.57 -10.10
N SER A 22 -6.32 18.60 -8.80
CA SER A 22 -6.82 17.47 -8.01
C SER A 22 -8.19 16.96 -8.49
N ASP A 23 -8.82 17.64 -9.45
CA ASP A 23 -10.16 17.33 -9.97
C ASP A 23 -10.18 16.25 -11.07
N ASP A 24 -9.03 15.92 -11.68
CA ASP A 24 -8.98 14.93 -12.77
C ASP A 24 -8.91 13.46 -12.26
N ILE A 25 -8.77 13.24 -10.96
CA ILE A 25 -8.73 11.89 -10.37
C ILE A 25 -10.15 11.33 -10.12
N VAL A 26 -11.18 12.18 -10.11
CA VAL A 26 -12.57 11.79 -9.78
C VAL A 26 -13.37 11.31 -10.99
N LYS A 27 -12.93 11.57 -12.24
CA LYS A 27 -13.74 11.31 -13.44
C LYS A 27 -13.65 9.89 -14.02
N ARG A 28 -12.94 8.94 -13.40
CA ARG A 28 -12.72 7.60 -13.99
C ARG A 28 -13.56 6.46 -13.40
N ALA A 29 -14.38 6.71 -12.38
CA ALA A 29 -15.37 5.75 -11.91
C ALA A 29 -16.76 6.19 -12.38
N LYS A 30 -17.24 5.60 -13.48
CA LYS A 30 -18.65 5.75 -13.88
C LYS A 30 -19.56 5.19 -12.77
N PRO A 31 -20.75 5.76 -12.52
CA PRO A 31 -21.66 5.32 -11.46
C PRO A 31 -22.30 3.93 -11.68
N GLU A 32 -22.21 3.36 -12.89
CA GLU A 32 -22.94 2.15 -13.28
C GLU A 32 -22.39 0.85 -12.63
N THR A 33 -21.15 0.84 -12.15
CA THR A 33 -20.54 -0.34 -11.50
C THR A 33 -20.83 -0.47 -10.00
N SER A 34 -21.39 0.59 -9.38
CA SER A 34 -21.63 0.64 -7.94
C SER A 34 -22.67 -0.42 -7.48
N ASN A 35 -23.76 -0.55 -8.23
CA ASN A 35 -24.88 -1.40 -7.84
C ASN A 35 -24.61 -2.88 -8.14
N GLU A 36 -24.00 -3.21 -9.28
CA GLU A 36 -23.58 -4.59 -9.59
C GLU A 36 -22.50 -5.09 -8.64
N PHE A 37 -21.59 -4.20 -8.20
CA PHE A 37 -20.55 -4.56 -7.25
C PHE A 37 -21.10 -4.73 -5.83
N GLU A 38 -22.02 -3.87 -5.37
CA GLU A 38 -22.75 -4.12 -4.12
C GLU A 38 -23.45 -5.48 -4.12
N ASP A 39 -24.08 -5.83 -5.24
CA ASP A 39 -24.72 -7.13 -5.44
C ASP A 39 -23.70 -8.28 -5.45
N LEU A 40 -22.57 -8.11 -6.13
CA LEU A 40 -21.47 -9.07 -6.14
C LEU A 40 -20.91 -9.26 -4.74
N MET A 41 -20.69 -8.18 -3.98
CA MET A 41 -20.11 -8.20 -2.62
C MET A 41 -21.07 -8.82 -1.59
N LYS A 42 -22.38 -8.57 -1.72
CA LYS A 42 -23.42 -9.24 -0.92
C LYS A 42 -23.55 -10.73 -1.25
N LYS A 43 -23.42 -11.11 -2.53
CA LYS A 43 -23.52 -12.51 -3.00
C LYS A 43 -22.23 -13.32 -2.79
N THR A 44 -21.07 -12.68 -2.87
CA THR A 44 -19.75 -13.28 -2.64
C THR A 44 -19.23 -12.92 -1.26
N MET A 45 -19.95 -13.32 -0.22
CA MET A 45 -19.30 -13.73 1.02
C MET A 45 -18.23 -14.75 0.64
N LEU A 46 -17.00 -14.28 0.44
CA LEU A 46 -15.82 -15.05 0.06
C LEU A 46 -15.45 -15.90 1.26
N SER A 47 -16.27 -16.93 1.49
CA SER A 47 -16.36 -17.69 2.74
C SER A 47 -15.25 -18.72 2.89
N ASN A 48 -14.45 -18.94 1.85
CA ASN A 48 -13.32 -19.85 1.88
C ASN A 48 -12.23 -19.48 0.86
N GLY A 49 -11.03 -20.01 1.06
CA GLY A 49 -9.84 -19.73 0.25
C GLY A 49 -9.97 -20.09 -1.23
N GLN A 50 -10.79 -21.09 -1.59
CA GLN A 50 -11.01 -21.47 -2.99
C GLN A 50 -11.78 -20.39 -3.76
N LYS A 51 -12.84 -19.84 -3.17
CA LYS A 51 -13.60 -18.73 -3.78
C LYS A 51 -12.74 -17.47 -3.90
N ILE A 52 -11.89 -17.21 -2.90
CA ILE A 52 -10.93 -16.09 -2.93
C ILE A 52 -9.91 -16.28 -4.04
N GLY A 53 -9.34 -17.49 -4.19
CA GLY A 53 -8.38 -17.81 -5.24
C GLY A 53 -8.96 -17.61 -6.65
N ALA A 54 -10.20 -18.08 -6.87
CA ALA A 54 -10.91 -17.85 -8.14
C ALA A 54 -11.17 -16.35 -8.39
N PHE A 55 -11.56 -15.61 -7.36
CA PHE A 55 -11.79 -14.16 -7.45
C PHE A 55 -10.52 -13.39 -7.83
N VAL A 56 -9.38 -13.70 -7.18
CA VAL A 56 -8.06 -13.07 -7.42
C VAL A 56 -7.49 -13.45 -8.81
N GLY A 57 -7.83 -14.63 -9.32
CA GLY A 57 -7.43 -15.08 -10.66
C GLY A 57 -7.93 -14.17 -11.79
N HIS A 58 -9.06 -13.47 -11.58
CA HIS A 58 -9.60 -12.50 -12.53
C HIS A 58 -9.09 -11.10 -12.20
N LYS A 59 -8.10 -10.62 -12.97
CA LYS A 59 -7.43 -9.33 -12.77
C LYS A 59 -8.38 -8.13 -12.58
N THR A 60 -9.50 -8.10 -13.29
CA THR A 60 -10.50 -7.02 -13.20
C THR A 60 -11.14 -6.91 -11.83
N ASN A 61 -11.24 -8.01 -11.08
CA ASN A 61 -11.93 -8.04 -9.80
C ASN A 61 -11.18 -7.24 -8.73
N ILE A 62 -9.86 -7.36 -8.68
CA ILE A 62 -9.02 -6.57 -7.75
C ILE A 62 -9.05 -5.10 -8.14
N GLU A 63 -8.99 -4.77 -9.42
CA GLU A 63 -9.05 -3.38 -9.90
C GLU A 63 -10.38 -2.70 -9.49
N VAL A 64 -11.52 -3.36 -9.69
CA VAL A 64 -12.84 -2.86 -9.27
C VAL A 64 -12.93 -2.72 -7.76
N LEU A 65 -12.48 -3.72 -7.01
CA LEU A 65 -12.49 -3.69 -5.54
C LEU A 65 -11.62 -2.56 -4.98
N VAL A 66 -10.46 -2.31 -5.56
CA VAL A 66 -9.58 -1.19 -5.20
C VAL A 66 -10.21 0.16 -5.56
N ALA A 67 -10.96 0.24 -6.66
CA ALA A 67 -11.69 1.45 -7.04
C ALA A 67 -12.80 1.78 -6.02
N VAL A 68 -13.56 0.78 -5.57
CA VAL A 68 -14.59 0.95 -4.53
C VAL A 68 -13.96 1.34 -3.20
N PHE A 69 -12.91 0.64 -2.77
CA PHE A 69 -12.13 1.00 -1.59
C PHE A 69 -11.66 2.47 -1.65
N SER A 70 -11.10 2.89 -2.80
CA SER A 70 -10.60 4.26 -2.97
C SER A 70 -11.71 5.30 -2.91
N ARG A 71 -12.87 5.00 -3.51
CA ARG A 71 -14.06 5.87 -3.48
C ARG A 71 -14.56 6.04 -2.05
N GLU A 72 -14.76 4.95 -1.32
CA GLU A 72 -15.28 5.05 0.05
C GLU A 72 -14.28 5.74 0.99
N THR A 73 -12.98 5.50 0.80
CA THR A 73 -11.95 6.24 1.57
C THR A 73 -11.98 7.73 1.26
N SER A 74 -12.20 8.12 -0.01
CA SER A 74 -12.23 9.54 -0.38
C SER A 74 -13.44 10.27 0.20
N LEU A 75 -14.55 9.54 0.37
CA LEU A 75 -15.81 10.00 0.95
C LEU A 75 -15.83 10.03 2.49
N LEU A 76 -14.78 9.58 3.20
CA LEU A 76 -14.76 9.65 4.67
C LEU A 76 -15.08 11.06 5.18
N GLY A 77 -16.13 11.17 6.00
CA GLY A 77 -16.67 12.43 6.54
C GLY A 77 -17.73 13.12 5.66
N ASN A 78 -18.07 12.54 4.50
CA ASN A 78 -19.12 13.03 3.61
C ASN A 78 -20.46 12.31 3.88
N PRO A 79 -21.62 12.98 3.72
CA PRO A 79 -22.94 12.34 3.83
C PRO A 79 -23.17 11.13 2.91
N THR A 80 -22.49 11.07 1.76
CA THR A 80 -22.60 9.93 0.81
C THR A 80 -21.66 8.77 1.14
N TYR A 81 -20.95 8.82 2.27
CA TYR A 81 -20.07 7.76 2.73
C TYR A 81 -20.87 6.51 3.09
N ASN A 82 -20.50 5.36 2.49
CA ASN A 82 -21.09 4.08 2.84
C ASN A 82 -20.10 3.24 3.68
N GLU A 83 -20.29 3.27 5.01
CA GLU A 83 -19.41 2.55 5.94
C GLU A 83 -19.42 1.04 5.72
N GLU A 84 -20.58 0.46 5.42
CA GLU A 84 -20.73 -0.99 5.20
C GLU A 84 -19.93 -1.42 3.97
N LEU A 85 -20.04 -0.67 2.87
CA LEU A 85 -19.28 -0.93 1.66
C LEU A 85 -17.77 -0.74 1.86
N HIS A 86 -17.36 0.25 2.65
CA HIS A 86 -15.96 0.48 2.99
C HIS A 86 -15.37 -0.68 3.82
N ARG A 87 -16.14 -1.16 4.79
CA ARG A 87 -15.81 -2.33 5.62
C ARG A 87 -15.67 -3.59 4.78
N TYR A 88 -16.63 -3.88 3.91
CA TYR A 88 -16.56 -5.06 3.04
C TYR A 88 -15.39 -4.99 2.06
N SER A 89 -15.19 -3.86 1.39
CA SER A 89 -14.10 -3.72 0.42
C SER A 89 -12.72 -3.89 1.08
N THR A 90 -12.50 -3.27 2.24
CA THR A 90 -11.25 -3.41 3.00
C THR A 90 -11.03 -4.85 3.48
N SER A 91 -12.08 -5.49 4.01
CA SER A 91 -11.99 -6.86 4.52
C SER A 91 -11.73 -7.89 3.42
N ILE A 92 -12.35 -7.72 2.25
CA ILE A 92 -12.12 -8.61 1.10
C ILE A 92 -10.71 -8.43 0.56
N LEU A 93 -10.21 -7.19 0.42
CA LEU A 93 -8.80 -6.97 0.04
C LEU A 93 -7.85 -7.67 1.01
N ALA A 94 -8.10 -7.58 2.31
CA ALA A 94 -7.31 -8.26 3.33
C ALA A 94 -7.33 -9.79 3.13
N ASN A 95 -8.49 -10.38 2.83
CA ASN A 95 -8.64 -11.81 2.57
C ASN A 95 -7.93 -12.27 1.29
N CYS A 96 -8.00 -11.48 0.22
CA CYS A 96 -7.26 -11.72 -1.02
C CYS A 96 -5.74 -11.77 -0.75
N CYS A 97 -5.22 -10.80 0.00
CA CYS A 97 -3.79 -10.74 0.35
C CYS A 97 -3.38 -11.81 1.38
N PHE A 98 -4.31 -12.32 2.19
CA PHE A 98 -4.03 -13.44 3.09
C PHE A 98 -3.89 -14.76 2.33
N THR A 99 -4.74 -14.96 1.32
CA THR A 99 -4.81 -16.20 0.54
C THR A 99 -3.64 -16.29 -0.44
N ASP A 100 -3.30 -15.18 -1.09
CA ASP A 100 -2.14 -15.11 -1.98
C ASP A 100 -0.86 -14.88 -1.19
N ARG A 101 -0.02 -15.93 -1.06
CA ARG A 101 1.29 -15.83 -0.41
C ARG A 101 2.39 -15.24 -1.30
N THR A 102 2.09 -14.98 -2.57
CA THR A 102 3.00 -14.39 -3.56
C THR A 102 2.84 -12.85 -3.59
N PRO A 103 3.70 -12.09 -4.28
CA PRO A 103 3.53 -10.63 -4.37
C PRO A 103 2.41 -10.22 -5.34
N HIS A 104 1.76 -11.16 -6.05
CA HIS A 104 0.92 -10.88 -7.20
C HIS A 104 -0.28 -9.98 -6.86
N THR A 105 -1.09 -10.34 -5.87
CA THR A 105 -2.26 -9.54 -5.44
C THR A 105 -1.84 -8.15 -4.96
N GLY A 106 -0.78 -8.05 -4.15
CA GLY A 106 -0.25 -6.77 -3.71
C GLY A 106 0.23 -5.89 -4.87
N MET A 107 0.87 -6.48 -5.88
CA MET A 107 1.28 -5.75 -7.08
C MET A 107 0.10 -5.34 -7.95
N GLN A 108 -1.01 -6.09 -7.98
CA GLN A 108 -2.24 -5.65 -8.63
C GLN A 108 -2.84 -4.44 -7.91
N ILE A 109 -2.92 -4.47 -6.58
CA ILE A 109 -3.40 -3.32 -5.77
C ILE A 109 -2.55 -2.08 -6.05
N LYS A 110 -1.22 -2.21 -6.00
CA LYS A 110 -0.27 -1.13 -6.29
C LYS A 110 -0.47 -0.52 -7.68
N LYS A 111 -0.76 -1.36 -8.69
CA LYS A 111 -1.00 -0.92 -10.07
C LYS A 111 -2.37 -0.25 -10.22
N ALA A 112 -3.39 -0.79 -9.58
CA ALA A 112 -4.76 -0.29 -9.63
C ALA A 112 -4.89 1.08 -8.96
N GLN A 113 -4.20 1.31 -7.85
CA GLN A 113 -4.21 2.58 -7.14
C GLN A 113 -2.82 2.98 -6.65
N ARG A 114 -2.24 4.03 -7.26
CA ARG A 114 -0.89 4.50 -6.93
C ARG A 114 -0.81 5.13 -5.54
N VAL A 115 -1.88 5.80 -5.11
CA VAL A 115 -1.98 6.47 -3.80
C VAL A 115 -2.57 5.56 -2.72
N PHE A 116 -2.56 4.24 -2.93
CA PHE A 116 -3.20 3.29 -2.02
C PHE A 116 -2.68 3.40 -0.58
N LEU A 117 -1.37 3.60 -0.40
CA LEU A 117 -0.79 3.75 0.94
C LEU A 117 -1.19 5.07 1.60
N ASP A 118 -1.40 6.14 0.82
CA ASP A 118 -1.89 7.42 1.36
C ASP A 118 -3.35 7.33 1.78
N LEU A 119 -4.15 6.53 1.07
CA LEU A 119 -5.52 6.18 1.48
C LEU A 119 -5.51 5.34 2.78
N ALA A 120 -4.57 4.40 2.91
CA ALA A 120 -4.39 3.65 4.15
C ALA A 120 -3.99 4.55 5.33
N VAL A 121 -3.11 5.54 5.11
CA VAL A 121 -2.78 6.58 6.11
C VAL A 121 -4.04 7.29 6.57
N ARG A 122 -4.87 7.77 5.63
CA ARG A 122 -6.13 8.47 5.92
C ARG A 122 -7.06 7.63 6.81
N ILE A 123 -7.17 6.33 6.55
CA ILE A 123 -7.99 5.41 7.37
C ILE A 123 -7.43 5.25 8.78
N CYS A 124 -6.11 5.07 8.91
CA CYS A 124 -5.47 4.87 10.21
C CYS A 124 -5.53 6.14 11.09
N GLU A 125 -5.42 7.32 10.49
CA GLU A 125 -5.41 8.60 11.22
C GLU A 125 -6.80 9.20 11.46
N SER A 126 -7.78 8.90 10.61
CA SER A 126 -9.10 9.52 10.67
C SER A 126 -9.84 9.12 11.94
N SER A 127 -10.15 10.10 12.80
CA SER A 127 -10.95 9.91 14.02
C SER A 127 -12.36 9.42 13.76
N THR A 128 -12.92 9.68 12.58
CA THR A 128 -14.28 9.29 12.17
C THR A 128 -14.35 7.88 11.58
N THR A 129 -13.22 7.26 11.27
CA THR A 129 -13.22 5.92 10.67
C THR A 129 -13.52 4.87 11.72
N ASN A 130 -14.53 4.04 11.45
CA ASN A 130 -14.93 2.91 12.29
C ASN A 130 -13.74 2.00 12.60
N MET A 131 -13.65 1.54 13.85
CA MET A 131 -12.52 0.74 14.31
C MET A 131 -12.36 -0.58 13.54
N ASP A 132 -13.45 -1.22 13.15
CA ASP A 132 -13.38 -2.49 12.40
C ASP A 132 -12.76 -2.31 11.01
N ILE A 133 -12.95 -1.13 10.40
CA ILE A 133 -12.30 -0.75 9.15
C ILE A 133 -10.80 -0.56 9.40
N ARG A 134 -10.41 0.10 10.49
CA ARG A 134 -9.00 0.26 10.86
C ARG A 134 -8.32 -1.07 11.16
N VAL A 135 -8.97 -1.96 11.90
CA VAL A 135 -8.50 -3.33 12.16
C VAL A 135 -8.34 -4.09 10.85
N SER A 136 -9.32 -4.02 9.94
CA SER A 136 -9.25 -4.67 8.63
C SER A 136 -8.14 -4.08 7.76
N MET A 137 -7.90 -2.77 7.84
CA MET A 137 -6.81 -2.09 7.14
C MET A 137 -5.45 -2.53 7.69
N CYS A 138 -5.25 -2.54 9.01
CA CYS A 138 -4.02 -3.07 9.61
C CYS A 138 -3.83 -4.55 9.27
N ARG A 139 -4.90 -5.34 9.18
CA ARG A 139 -4.85 -6.73 8.74
C ARG A 139 -4.38 -6.83 7.28
N LEU A 140 -4.91 -6.00 6.39
CA LEU A 140 -4.50 -5.91 4.98
C LEU A 140 -3.02 -5.52 4.86
N ILE A 141 -2.58 -4.44 5.52
CA ILE A 141 -1.18 -4.02 5.52
C ILE A 141 -0.29 -5.12 6.08
N GLY A 142 -0.68 -5.79 7.16
CA GLY A 142 0.06 -6.92 7.72
C GLY A 142 0.20 -8.09 6.74
N ASN A 143 -0.85 -8.43 5.99
CA ASN A 143 -0.80 -9.48 4.98
C ASN A 143 0.11 -9.09 3.81
N LEU A 144 0.10 -7.82 3.37
CA LEU A 144 1.05 -7.32 2.37
C LEU A 144 2.49 -7.34 2.89
N CYS A 145 2.70 -7.01 4.17
CA CYS A 145 4.00 -7.02 4.83
C CYS A 145 4.61 -8.42 4.95
N GLN A 146 3.82 -9.50 4.86
CA GLN A 146 4.33 -10.86 4.86
C GLN A 146 5.24 -11.16 3.65
N ASN A 147 5.09 -10.40 2.55
CA ASN A 147 5.90 -10.57 1.36
C ASN A 147 7.07 -9.57 1.32
N LYS A 148 8.30 -10.08 1.34
CA LYS A 148 9.54 -9.29 1.34
C LYS A 148 9.66 -8.35 0.13
N GLU A 149 9.22 -8.77 -1.05
CA GLU A 149 9.32 -7.97 -2.27
C GLU A 149 8.41 -6.73 -2.18
N LEU A 150 7.18 -6.90 -1.71
CA LEU A 150 6.26 -5.78 -1.49
C LEU A 150 6.81 -4.82 -0.45
N VAL A 151 7.34 -5.33 0.66
CA VAL A 151 7.95 -4.49 1.71
C VAL A 151 9.09 -3.64 1.15
N THR A 152 10.04 -4.26 0.48
CA THR A 152 11.26 -3.59 0.00
C THR A 152 11.04 -2.68 -1.20
N SER A 153 10.10 -3.02 -2.09
CA SER A 153 9.85 -2.26 -3.33
C SER A 153 8.75 -1.21 -3.23
N TRP A 154 7.93 -1.26 -2.19
CA TRP A 154 6.71 -0.45 -2.09
C TRP A 154 6.41 0.03 -0.68
N LEU A 155 6.12 -0.87 0.26
CA LEU A 155 5.49 -0.51 1.54
C LEU A 155 6.43 0.35 2.39
N SER A 156 7.70 -0.04 2.52
CA SER A 156 8.73 0.67 3.33
C SER A 156 8.98 2.12 2.93
N ARG A 157 8.50 2.56 1.76
CA ARG A 157 8.65 3.94 1.29
C ARG A 157 7.66 4.91 1.93
N ASN A 158 6.58 4.42 2.53
CA ASN A 158 5.58 5.25 3.20
C ASN A 158 5.80 5.20 4.71
N THR A 159 6.73 6.00 5.22
CA THR A 159 7.05 6.05 6.66
C THR A 159 5.89 6.60 7.48
N ILE A 160 5.12 7.53 6.92
CA ILE A 160 3.94 8.13 7.55
C ILE A 160 2.91 7.07 7.92
N LEU A 161 2.66 6.09 7.05
CA LEU A 161 1.76 4.97 7.34
C LEU A 161 2.21 4.21 8.58
N PHE A 162 3.49 3.91 8.70
CA PHE A 162 4.00 3.16 9.85
C PHE A 162 4.03 3.99 11.14
N ASP A 163 4.25 5.30 11.05
CA ASP A 163 4.08 6.19 12.20
C ASP A 163 2.62 6.20 12.69
N ARG A 164 1.64 6.26 11.77
CA ARG A 164 0.22 6.14 12.13
C ARG A 164 -0.13 4.78 12.72
N ILE A 165 0.42 3.71 12.20
CA ILE A 165 0.24 2.35 12.74
C ILE A 165 0.89 2.23 14.13
N ALA A 166 2.03 2.87 14.38
CA ALA A 166 2.67 2.89 15.69
C ALA A 166 1.76 3.52 16.75
N LEU A 167 1.11 4.64 16.43
CA LEU A 167 0.16 5.30 17.34
C LEU A 167 -1.04 4.41 17.69
N LEU A 168 -1.46 3.51 16.79
CA LEU A 168 -2.55 2.57 17.06
C LEU A 168 -2.16 1.47 18.07
N LEU A 169 -0.88 1.30 18.42
CA LEU A 169 -0.44 0.41 19.50
C LEU A 169 -0.90 0.89 20.88
N GLU A 170 -1.20 2.17 21.03
CA GLU A 170 -1.72 2.75 22.27
C GLU A 170 -3.23 2.51 22.44
N SER A 171 -3.88 1.88 21.46
CA SER A 171 -5.31 1.56 21.53
C SER A 171 -5.61 0.54 22.63
N SER A 172 -6.75 0.71 23.32
CA SER A 172 -7.29 -0.29 24.25
C SER A 172 -7.87 -1.53 23.57
N ILE A 173 -7.93 -1.55 22.23
CA ILE A 173 -8.58 -2.62 21.46
C ILE A 173 -7.52 -3.65 21.05
N GLU A 174 -7.50 -4.79 21.74
CA GLU A 174 -6.48 -5.83 21.56
C GLU A 174 -6.31 -6.30 20.11
N ASN A 175 -7.43 -6.39 19.36
CA ASN A 175 -7.41 -6.78 17.96
C ASN A 175 -6.55 -5.84 17.10
N ILE A 176 -6.66 -4.51 17.28
CA ILE A 176 -5.87 -3.57 16.48
C ILE A 176 -4.40 -3.60 16.88
N VAL A 177 -4.12 -3.69 18.18
CA VAL A 177 -2.76 -3.78 18.73
C VAL A 177 -2.06 -5.03 18.16
N THR A 178 -2.74 -6.17 18.16
CA THR A 178 -2.23 -7.43 17.60
C THR A 178 -1.88 -7.29 16.12
N GLN A 179 -2.73 -6.64 15.31
CA GLN A 179 -2.44 -6.41 13.90
C GLN A 179 -1.23 -5.47 13.71
N CYS A 180 -1.11 -4.42 14.52
CA CYS A 180 0.00 -3.48 14.46
C CYS A 180 1.33 -4.15 14.85
N LEU A 181 1.36 -4.93 15.93
CA LEU A 181 2.53 -5.71 16.34
C LEU A 181 2.96 -6.69 15.24
N ARG A 182 2.00 -7.38 14.62
CA ARG A 182 2.26 -8.28 13.49
C ARG A 182 2.92 -7.57 12.31
N ILE A 183 2.48 -6.35 11.97
CA ILE A 183 3.11 -5.53 10.92
C ILE A 183 4.57 -5.24 11.26
N PHE A 184 4.85 -4.73 12.47
CA PHE A 184 6.22 -4.40 12.88
C PHE A 184 7.12 -5.64 12.94
N LEU A 185 6.59 -6.79 13.35
CA LEU A 185 7.31 -8.06 13.31
C LEU A 185 7.74 -8.43 11.88
N TYR A 186 6.84 -8.34 10.89
CA TYR A 186 7.20 -8.60 9.49
C TYR A 186 8.22 -7.59 8.95
N LEU A 187 8.03 -6.30 9.23
CA LEU A 187 8.98 -5.26 8.82
C LEU A 187 10.37 -5.50 9.42
N ALA A 188 10.44 -5.83 10.71
CA ALA A 188 11.68 -6.18 11.38
C ALA A 188 12.32 -7.41 10.72
N ASN A 189 11.58 -8.51 10.52
CA ASN A 189 12.10 -9.73 9.90
C ASN A 189 12.70 -9.48 8.50
N HIS A 190 12.04 -8.66 7.69
CA HIS A 190 12.53 -8.30 6.35
C HIS A 190 13.69 -7.31 6.36
N SER A 191 13.78 -6.46 7.39
CA SER A 191 14.90 -5.54 7.62
C SER A 191 16.14 -6.27 8.16
N PHE A 192 15.96 -7.20 9.10
CA PHE A 192 17.02 -8.04 9.67
C PHE A 192 17.62 -9.00 8.65
N THR A 193 16.89 -9.40 7.60
CA THR A 193 17.53 -10.19 6.52
C THR A 193 18.67 -9.43 5.83
N ARG A 194 18.64 -8.08 5.83
CA ARG A 194 19.78 -7.27 5.37
C ARG A 194 20.87 -7.19 6.44
N VAL A 195 20.50 -6.98 7.70
CA VAL A 195 21.48 -6.87 8.80
C VAL A 195 22.23 -8.18 9.03
N SER A 196 21.63 -9.37 8.85
CA SER A 196 22.33 -10.65 9.00
C SER A 196 23.32 -10.96 7.86
N LEU A 197 23.03 -10.51 6.63
CA LEU A 197 23.98 -10.58 5.52
C LEU A 197 25.14 -9.59 5.71
N PHE A 198 24.84 -8.40 6.22
CA PHE A 198 25.87 -7.41 6.57
C PHE A 198 26.61 -7.75 7.86
N SER A 199 26.03 -8.46 8.82
CA SER A 199 26.71 -8.84 10.06
C SER A 199 27.67 -10.00 9.84
N LEU A 200 27.38 -10.94 8.93
CA LEU A 200 28.36 -11.95 8.50
C LEU A 200 29.53 -11.31 7.73
N ILE A 201 29.26 -10.33 6.85
CA ILE A 201 30.32 -9.55 6.18
C ILE A 201 31.06 -8.66 7.17
N TYR A 202 30.37 -8.05 8.14
CA TYR A 202 30.96 -7.20 9.18
C TYR A 202 31.80 -8.01 10.18
N ILE A 203 31.36 -9.21 10.58
CA ILE A 203 32.14 -10.16 11.39
C ILE A 203 33.34 -10.66 10.57
N TYR A 204 33.16 -11.01 9.29
CA TYR A 204 34.27 -11.40 8.40
C TYR A 204 35.30 -10.26 8.23
N LEU A 205 34.83 -9.02 7.99
CA LEU A 205 35.68 -7.83 7.87
C LEU A 205 36.35 -7.48 9.20
N LEU A 206 35.66 -7.58 10.33
CA LEU A 206 36.24 -7.40 11.68
C LEU A 206 37.31 -8.44 11.96
N THR A 207 37.10 -9.71 11.57
CA THR A 207 38.07 -10.79 11.77
C THR A 207 39.29 -10.58 10.88
N LYS A 208 39.10 -10.19 9.62
CA LYS A 208 40.19 -9.89 8.68
C LYS A 208 40.98 -8.64 9.11
N MET A 209 40.31 -7.59 9.59
CA MET A 209 40.97 -6.37 10.09
C MET A 209 41.68 -6.58 11.43
N ARG A 210 41.23 -7.53 12.28
CA ARG A 210 41.96 -7.93 13.50
C ARG A 210 43.26 -8.63 13.18
N ASN A 211 43.25 -9.57 12.23
CA ASN A 211 44.45 -10.34 11.86
C ASN A 211 45.51 -9.50 11.13
N VAL A 212 45.15 -8.37 10.53
CA VAL A 212 46.11 -7.41 9.95
C VAL A 212 46.81 -6.58 11.03
N LYS A 213 46.22 -6.41 12.22
CA LYS A 213 46.82 -5.67 13.34
C LYS A 213 47.72 -6.51 14.24
N THR A 214 47.77 -7.82 14.07
CA THR A 214 48.61 -8.74 14.87
C THR A 214 49.76 -9.35 14.06
N GLY A 215 50.03 -8.82 12.87
CA GLY A 215 51.07 -9.29 11.95
C GLY A 215 52.10 -8.22 11.62
N CYS A 216 52.68 -7.60 12.65
CA CYS A 216 53.99 -6.94 12.66
C CYS A 216 54.53 -6.98 14.09
#